data_AF-A0A3D3X9D1-F1
#
_entry.id   AF-A0A3D3X9D1-F1
#
_cell.length_a   1.000
_cell.length_b   1.000
_cell.length_c   1.000
_cell.angle_alpha   90.00
_cell.angle_beta   90.00
_cell.angle_gamma   90.00
#
_symmetry.space_group_name_H-M   'P 1'
#
loop_
_entity.id
_entity.type
_entity.pdbx_description
1 polymer ?
#
loop_
_entity_poly.entity_id
_entity_poly.type
_entity_poly.pdbx_seq_one_letter_code
_entity_poly.pdbx_strand_id
1 'polypeptide(L)'
;NYKDYIEAVRPPAALAVFSLSPLRGHALMVMEQRLVHVIIDLMFGGNGLLQSSPSKRDFTGIETRMIGKITKNAVEDLENAWKKVSTLQARYERLETHPKFTNIVPEEEVVVATTFDVVINRMTTTLSVCIPYLMLDPIRAKLEGSYALEDNQVNQLNVSRLSENLLQTRMELCVQLGESRIALRKFLKLQVGDNLLLDQDQEGALKVKVGNVLKFRGFQGAYKGKNALKITELIKPKDRFTDALENSSEPSSSE
;
A
#
# COMPACT_ATOMS: atom_id res chain seq x y z
N ASN A 1 4.56 -28.13 16.50
CA ASN A 1 3.20 -28.42 17.00
C ASN A 1 2.83 -27.33 18.03
N TYR A 2 1.68 -27.41 18.71
CA TYR A 2 1.28 -26.39 19.68
C TYR A 2 2.28 -26.25 20.83
N LYS A 3 2.82 -27.37 21.32
CA LYS A 3 3.87 -27.39 22.34
C LYS A 3 5.09 -26.58 21.95
N ASP A 4 5.66 -26.83 20.77
CA ASP A 4 6.84 -26.11 20.29
C ASP A 4 6.58 -24.60 20.20
N TYR A 5 5.37 -24.23 19.77
CA TYR A 5 4.97 -22.83 19.65
C TYR A 5 4.88 -22.16 21.03
N ILE A 6 4.23 -22.81 22.01
CA ILE A 6 3.99 -22.22 23.33
C ILE A 6 5.27 -22.17 24.18
N GLU A 7 6.20 -23.11 23.99
CA GLU A 7 7.52 -23.11 24.62
C GLU A 7 8.44 -22.00 24.09
N ALA A 8 8.25 -21.55 22.84
CA ALA A 8 8.99 -20.43 22.27
C ALA A 8 8.59 -19.08 22.89
N VAL A 9 7.41 -18.99 23.52
CA VAL A 9 6.92 -17.76 24.14
C VAL A 9 7.60 -17.54 25.49
N ARG A 10 8.41 -16.48 25.59
CA ARG A 10 9.07 -16.09 26.84
C ARG A 10 8.13 -15.30 27.76
N PRO A 11 7.76 -15.82 28.94
CA PRO A 11 6.96 -15.05 29.90
C PRO A 11 7.79 -13.94 30.58
N PRO A 12 7.12 -12.84 31.00
CA PRO A 12 5.71 -12.56 30.80
C PRO A 12 5.44 -12.03 29.37
N ALA A 13 4.33 -12.45 28.76
CA ALA A 13 3.91 -12.02 27.42
C ALA A 13 2.40 -11.77 27.42
N ALA A 14 1.89 -10.97 26.48
CA ALA A 14 0.44 -10.80 26.35
C ALA A 14 -0.10 -11.87 25.41
N LEU A 15 -0.80 -12.87 25.96
CA LEU A 15 -1.40 -13.97 25.22
C LEU A 15 -2.91 -13.82 25.19
N ALA A 16 -3.46 -13.28 24.11
CA ALA A 16 -4.90 -13.14 23.96
C ALA A 16 -5.50 -14.37 23.29
N VAL A 17 -6.49 -14.95 23.96
CA VAL A 17 -7.31 -16.05 23.44
C VAL A 17 -8.51 -15.46 22.74
N PHE A 18 -8.77 -15.91 21.51
CA PHE A 18 -9.91 -15.50 20.72
C PHE A 18 -10.51 -16.67 19.94
N SER A 19 -11.76 -16.53 19.50
CA SER A 19 -12.45 -17.49 18.64
C SER A 19 -12.87 -16.86 17.30
N LEU A 20 -13.07 -17.69 16.29
CA LEU A 20 -13.43 -17.28 14.92
C LEU A 20 -14.72 -18.00 14.50
N SER A 21 -15.89 -17.50 14.86
CA SER A 21 -17.17 -18.15 14.48
C SER A 21 -17.35 -18.13 12.95
N PRO A 22 -17.82 -19.21 12.30
CA PRO A 22 -18.35 -20.46 12.87
C PRO A 22 -17.30 -21.58 13.11
N LEU A 23 -16.00 -21.29 12.98
CA LEU A 23 -14.94 -22.25 13.27
C LEU A 23 -14.93 -22.58 14.76
N ARG A 24 -14.90 -23.87 15.08
CA ARG A 24 -14.92 -24.36 16.46
C ARG A 24 -13.50 -24.39 17.01
N GLY A 25 -13.32 -23.87 18.22
CA GLY A 25 -12.04 -23.85 18.91
C GLY A 25 -11.57 -22.43 19.22
N HIS A 26 -10.35 -22.33 19.73
CA HIS A 26 -9.72 -21.07 20.10
C HIS A 26 -8.37 -20.93 19.41
N ALA A 27 -8.02 -19.69 19.10
CA ALA A 27 -6.73 -19.28 18.58
C ALA A 27 -6.03 -18.34 19.56
N LEU A 28 -4.75 -18.11 19.34
CA LEU A 28 -3.90 -17.31 20.22
C LEU A 28 -3.26 -16.17 19.44
N MET A 29 -3.28 -14.97 20.02
CA MET A 29 -2.48 -13.84 19.57
C MET A 29 -1.46 -13.51 20.68
N VAL A 30 -0.18 -13.52 20.33
CA VAL A 30 0.93 -13.35 21.28
C VAL A 30 1.73 -12.10 20.93
N MET A 31 1.80 -11.18 21.90
CA MET A 31 2.69 -10.03 21.86
C MET A 31 3.82 -10.21 22.88
N GLU A 32 5.06 -10.06 22.42
CA GLU A 32 6.21 -10.08 23.32
C GLU A 32 6.13 -8.92 24.33
N GLN A 33 6.71 -9.13 25.53
CA GLN A 33 6.75 -8.13 26.60
C GLN A 33 7.26 -6.77 26.14
N ARG A 34 8.23 -6.76 25.22
CA ARG A 34 8.83 -5.54 24.70
C ARG A 34 7.84 -4.72 23.87
N LEU A 35 7.08 -5.37 23.00
CA LEU A 35 6.03 -4.72 22.20
C LEU A 35 4.95 -4.13 23.11
N VAL A 36 4.52 -4.90 24.11
CA VAL A 36 3.54 -4.47 25.10
C VAL A 36 3.96 -3.17 25.81
N HIS A 37 5.19 -3.12 26.31
CA HIS A 37 5.70 -1.92 27.00
C HIS A 37 5.83 -0.72 26.07
N VAL A 38 6.23 -0.91 24.81
CA VAL A 38 6.30 0.19 23.84
C VAL A 38 4.91 0.77 23.59
N ILE A 39 3.90 -0.07 23.41
CA ILE A 39 2.53 0.39 23.20
C ILE A 39 2.01 1.15 24.44
N ILE A 40 2.26 0.62 25.64
CA ILE A 40 1.88 1.28 26.89
C ILE A 40 2.54 2.65 27.02
N ASP A 41 3.85 2.75 26.79
CA ASP A 41 4.59 4.01 26.88
C ASP A 41 3.98 5.06 25.93
N LEU A 42 3.72 4.69 24.67
CA LEU A 42 3.08 5.58 23.70
C LEU A 42 1.67 6.02 24.13
N MET A 43 0.89 5.13 24.75
CA MET A 43 -0.45 5.48 25.25
C MET A 43 -0.42 6.45 26.42
N PHE A 44 0.65 6.46 27.21
CA PHE A 44 0.87 7.42 28.29
C PHE A 44 1.62 8.69 27.87
N GLY A 45 1.84 8.88 26.56
CA GLY A 45 2.51 10.06 26.01
C GLY A 45 4.03 10.00 26.01
N GLY A 46 4.60 8.82 26.21
CA GLY A 46 6.02 8.54 26.06
C GLY A 46 6.47 8.54 24.59
N ASN A 47 7.77 8.39 24.39
CA ASN A 47 8.40 8.46 23.06
C ASN A 47 8.67 7.07 22.44
N GLY A 48 8.29 5.98 23.11
CA GLY A 48 8.47 4.61 22.65
C GLY A 48 9.94 4.16 22.61
N LEU A 49 10.87 4.96 23.14
CA LEU A 49 12.30 4.65 23.19
C LEU A 49 12.66 4.01 24.54
N LEU A 50 12.35 2.73 24.68
CA LEU A 50 12.77 1.96 25.85
C LEU A 50 14.30 1.73 25.79
N GLN A 51 15.06 2.56 26.51
CA GLN A 51 16.53 2.49 26.59
C GLN A 51 17.02 1.30 27.43
N SER A 52 16.19 0.79 28.32
CA SER A 52 16.48 -0.35 29.20
C SER A 52 15.66 -1.57 28.81
N SER A 53 16.24 -2.77 28.99
CA SER A 53 15.49 -4.02 28.86
C SER A 53 14.22 -3.94 29.72
N PRO A 54 13.04 -4.36 29.21
CA PRO A 54 11.84 -4.41 30.01
C PRO A 54 12.09 -5.21 31.29
N SER A 55 11.61 -4.71 32.43
CA SER A 55 11.80 -5.40 33.70
C SER A 55 11.08 -6.75 33.65
N LYS A 56 11.65 -7.81 34.22
CA LYS A 56 11.04 -9.16 34.28
C LYS A 56 9.83 -9.26 35.22
N ARG A 57 9.13 -8.16 35.47
CA ARG A 57 7.94 -8.10 36.31
C ARG A 57 6.68 -8.39 35.50
N ASP A 58 5.68 -8.93 36.16
CA ASP A 58 4.34 -9.08 35.59
C ASP A 58 3.66 -7.72 35.34
N PHE A 59 2.73 -7.70 34.38
CA PHE A 59 1.93 -6.52 34.09
C PHE A 59 1.04 -6.17 35.29
N THR A 60 0.94 -4.87 35.59
CA THR A 60 -0.03 -4.34 36.55
C THR A 60 -1.45 -4.49 36.02
N GLY A 61 -2.44 -4.44 36.91
CA GLY A 61 -3.85 -4.50 36.51
C GLY A 61 -4.28 -3.39 35.53
N ILE A 62 -3.64 -2.22 35.57
CA ILE A 62 -3.90 -1.13 34.61
C ILE A 62 -3.32 -1.47 33.24
N GLU A 63 -2.08 -1.95 33.19
CA GLU A 63 -1.40 -2.38 31.96
C GLU A 63 -2.17 -3.54 31.30
N THR A 64 -2.55 -4.57 32.06
CA THR A 64 -3.35 -5.71 31.54
C THR A 64 -4.69 -5.25 30.96
N ARG A 65 -5.39 -4.32 31.61
CA ARG A 65 -6.66 -3.76 31.08
C ARG A 65 -6.44 -2.98 29.78
N MET A 66 -5.34 -2.24 29.69
CA MET A 66 -5.00 -1.45 28.51
C MET A 66 -4.65 -2.38 27.32
N ILE A 67 -3.80 -3.38 27.55
CA ILE A 67 -3.44 -4.41 26.57
C ILE A 67 -4.68 -5.16 26.09
N GLY A 68 -5.60 -5.51 26.99
CA GLY A 68 -6.85 -6.17 26.62
C GLY A 68 -7.68 -5.37 25.60
N LYS A 69 -7.72 -4.04 25.73
CA LYS A 69 -8.40 -3.17 24.75
C LYS A 69 -7.69 -3.17 23.39
N ILE A 70 -6.37 -3.04 23.39
CA ILE A 70 -5.56 -3.08 22.16
C ILE A 70 -5.73 -4.41 21.45
N THR A 71 -5.64 -5.50 22.19
CA THR A 71 -5.70 -6.84 21.61
C THR A 71 -7.10 -7.15 21.10
N LYS A 72 -8.13 -6.66 21.78
CA LYS A 72 -9.52 -6.74 21.28
C LYS A 72 -9.64 -6.05 19.91
N ASN A 73 -9.12 -4.83 19.77
CA ASN A 73 -9.14 -4.13 18.48
C ASN A 73 -8.33 -4.90 17.41
N ALA A 74 -7.17 -5.45 17.76
CA ALA A 74 -6.37 -6.26 16.84
C ALA A 74 -7.09 -7.55 16.39
N VAL A 75 -7.89 -8.16 17.27
CA VAL A 75 -8.74 -9.30 16.93
C VAL A 75 -9.89 -8.89 16.00
N GLU A 76 -10.49 -7.71 16.22
CA GLU A 76 -11.52 -7.15 15.31
C GLU A 76 -10.91 -6.80 13.93
N ASP A 77 -9.68 -6.31 13.87
CA ASP A 77 -8.96 -6.08 12.61
C ASP A 77 -8.66 -7.39 11.88
N LEU A 78 -8.37 -8.47 12.63
CA LEU A 78 -8.21 -9.80 12.07
C LEU A 78 -9.51 -10.28 11.39
N GLU A 79 -10.68 -10.01 11.98
CA GLU A 79 -11.97 -10.29 11.35
C GLU A 79 -12.07 -9.65 9.96
N ASN A 80 -11.71 -8.37 9.87
CA ASN A 80 -11.73 -7.63 8.61
C ASN A 80 -10.78 -8.22 7.57
N ALA A 81 -9.59 -8.66 7.99
CA ALA A 81 -8.63 -9.32 7.11
C ALA A 81 -9.15 -10.65 6.55
N TRP A 82 -9.87 -11.43 7.36
CA TRP A 82 -10.42 -12.73 6.96
C TRP A 82 -11.61 -12.64 5.99
N LYS A 83 -12.30 -11.49 5.89
CA LYS A 83 -13.48 -11.30 5.02
C LYS A 83 -13.25 -11.68 3.57
N LYS A 84 -12.02 -11.56 3.06
CA LYS A 84 -11.67 -11.95 1.68
C LYS A 84 -11.77 -13.47 1.43
N VAL A 85 -11.51 -14.27 2.46
CA VAL A 85 -11.52 -15.74 2.38
C VAL A 85 -12.86 -16.30 2.87
N SER A 86 -13.33 -15.84 4.03
CA SER A 86 -14.57 -16.30 4.62
C SER A 86 -15.13 -15.26 5.58
N THR A 87 -16.46 -15.17 5.68
CA THR A 87 -17.15 -14.35 6.67
C THR A 87 -17.02 -15.01 8.04
N LEU A 88 -15.93 -14.68 8.74
CA LEU A 88 -15.68 -15.10 10.11
C LEU A 88 -16.05 -13.96 11.07
N GLN A 89 -16.46 -14.29 12.28
CA GLN A 89 -16.65 -13.32 13.36
C GLN A 89 -15.59 -13.58 14.43
N ALA A 90 -14.70 -12.61 14.64
CA ALA A 90 -13.63 -12.74 15.61
C ALA A 90 -14.10 -12.23 16.97
N ARG A 91 -13.94 -13.06 18.01
CA ARG A 91 -14.35 -12.71 19.37
C ARG A 91 -13.18 -12.88 20.32
N TYR A 92 -12.73 -11.76 20.89
CA TYR A 92 -11.81 -11.77 22.02
C TYR A 92 -12.49 -12.40 23.25
N GLU A 93 -11.78 -13.29 23.94
CA GLU A 93 -12.29 -13.98 25.13
C GLU A 93 -11.59 -13.53 26.41
N ARG A 94 -10.26 -13.66 26.43
CA ARG A 94 -9.44 -13.35 27.61
C ARG A 94 -7.99 -13.06 27.24
N LEU A 95 -7.27 -12.49 28.19
CA LEU A 95 -5.85 -12.18 28.10
C LEU A 95 -5.13 -12.88 29.25
N GLU A 96 -4.13 -13.66 28.92
CA GLU A 96 -3.23 -14.32 29.85
C GLU A 96 -1.84 -13.70 29.78
N THR A 97 -1.08 -13.82 30.87
CA THR A 97 0.30 -13.29 30.94
C THR A 97 1.37 -14.37 30.90
N HIS A 98 0.95 -15.63 31.15
CA HIS A 98 1.84 -16.78 31.21
C HIS A 98 1.33 -17.91 30.31
N PRO A 99 2.21 -18.52 29.48
CA PRO A 99 1.83 -19.60 28.57
C PRO A 99 1.19 -20.84 29.24
N LYS A 100 1.37 -21.04 30.56
CA LYS A 100 0.81 -22.19 31.29
C LYS A 100 -0.70 -22.10 31.47
N PHE A 101 -1.29 -20.92 31.31
CA PHE A 101 -2.73 -20.68 31.42
C PHE A 101 -3.42 -20.63 30.04
N THR A 102 -2.65 -20.81 28.97
CA THR A 102 -3.15 -20.87 27.61
C THR A 102 -3.01 -22.29 27.10
N ASN A 103 -3.95 -23.16 27.47
CA ASN A 103 -4.12 -24.48 26.86
C ASN A 103 -5.39 -24.43 26.01
N ILE A 104 -5.25 -24.00 24.76
CA ILE A 104 -6.38 -23.91 23.82
C ILE A 104 -6.63 -25.21 23.07
N VAL A 105 -5.59 -26.03 22.91
CA VAL A 105 -5.59 -27.32 22.20
C VAL A 105 -4.61 -28.29 22.84
N PRO A 106 -4.70 -29.61 22.57
CA PRO A 106 -3.68 -30.58 22.95
C PRO A 106 -2.28 -30.20 22.46
N GLU A 107 -1.25 -30.54 23.23
CA GLU A 107 0.15 -30.21 22.95
C GLU A 107 0.63 -30.73 21.58
N GLU A 108 0.15 -31.90 21.18
CA GLU A 108 0.54 -32.58 19.94
C GLU A 108 -0.15 -31.99 18.70
N GLU A 109 -1.15 -31.12 18.87
CA GLU A 109 -1.92 -30.59 17.75
C GLU A 109 -1.06 -29.72 16.82
N VAL A 110 -1.26 -29.88 15.51
CA VAL A 110 -0.58 -29.06 14.50
C VAL A 110 -1.19 -27.68 14.48
N VAL A 111 -0.34 -26.65 14.48
CA VAL A 111 -0.78 -25.25 14.48
C VAL A 111 -0.13 -24.49 13.34
N VAL A 112 -0.87 -23.52 12.81
CA VAL A 112 -0.37 -22.52 11.87
C VAL A 112 0.00 -21.28 12.67
N ALA A 113 1.29 -20.96 12.70
CA ALA A 113 1.82 -19.77 13.36
C ALA A 113 2.27 -18.75 12.33
N THR A 114 1.68 -17.56 12.38
CA THR A 114 2.06 -16.40 11.55
C THR A 114 2.73 -15.37 12.44
N THR A 115 3.97 -15.02 12.14
CA THR A 115 4.73 -14.00 12.88
C THR A 115 4.84 -12.72 12.04
N PHE A 116 4.53 -11.59 12.66
CA PHE A 116 4.59 -10.25 12.08
C PHE A 116 5.72 -9.48 12.74
N ASP A 117 6.60 -8.92 11.92
CA ASP A 117 7.57 -7.94 12.38
C ASP A 117 6.87 -6.58 12.54
N VAL A 118 6.89 -6.07 13.77
CA VAL A 118 6.30 -4.79 14.16
C VAL A 118 7.44 -3.82 14.45
N VAL A 119 7.54 -2.79 13.61
CA VAL A 119 8.51 -1.70 13.75
C VAL A 119 7.81 -0.46 14.26
N ILE A 120 8.15 -0.05 15.48
CA ILE A 120 7.67 1.20 16.08
C ILE A 120 8.88 2.08 16.36
N ASN A 121 8.91 3.27 15.76
CA ASN A 121 10.05 4.18 15.78
C ASN A 121 11.34 3.52 15.26
N ARG A 122 12.21 3.05 16.16
CA ARG A 122 13.48 2.36 15.84
C ARG A 122 13.58 0.98 16.50
N MET A 123 12.45 0.45 16.96
CA MET A 123 12.37 -0.79 17.72
C MET A 123 11.64 -1.83 16.88
N THR A 124 12.36 -2.90 16.55
CA THR A 124 11.77 -4.09 15.90
C THR A 124 11.35 -5.07 16.98
N THR A 125 10.10 -5.51 16.90
CA THR A 125 9.48 -6.48 17.82
C THR A 125 8.58 -7.41 17.02
N THR A 126 8.08 -8.48 17.63
CA THR A 126 7.22 -9.44 16.94
C THR A 126 5.84 -9.56 17.60
N LEU A 127 4.84 -9.69 16.76
CA LEU A 127 3.48 -10.14 17.09
C LEU A 127 3.27 -11.48 16.40
N SER A 128 2.69 -12.48 17.05
CA SER A 128 2.35 -13.73 16.36
C SER A 128 0.90 -14.13 16.58
N VAL A 129 0.34 -14.82 15.60
CA VAL A 129 -1.00 -15.40 15.63
C VAL A 129 -0.86 -16.90 15.40
N CYS A 130 -1.39 -17.70 16.33
CA CYS A 130 -1.40 -19.15 16.27
C CYS A 130 -2.83 -19.65 16.15
N ILE A 131 -3.12 -20.33 15.04
CA ILE A 131 -4.43 -20.94 14.78
C ILE A 131 -4.22 -22.46 14.67
N PRO A 132 -4.88 -23.27 15.52
CA PRO A 132 -4.86 -24.71 15.36
C PRO A 132 -5.37 -25.15 13.99
N TYR A 133 -4.69 -26.14 13.39
CA TYR A 133 -4.98 -26.58 12.03
C TYR A 133 -6.42 -27.09 11.88
N LEU A 134 -6.93 -27.81 12.89
CA LEU A 134 -8.30 -28.34 12.89
C LEU A 134 -9.37 -27.25 12.82
N MET A 135 -9.07 -26.03 13.28
CA MET A 135 -10.02 -24.90 13.14
C MET A 135 -10.20 -24.50 11.68
N LEU A 136 -9.18 -24.70 10.84
CA LEU A 136 -9.17 -24.25 9.44
C LEU A 136 -9.78 -25.29 8.48
N ASP A 137 -9.99 -26.53 8.91
CA ASP A 137 -10.57 -27.61 8.10
C ASP A 137 -11.85 -27.19 7.35
N PRO A 138 -12.84 -26.50 7.98
CA PRO A 138 -14.07 -26.10 7.29
C PRO A 138 -13.87 -25.09 6.14
N ILE A 139 -12.75 -24.37 6.13
CA ILE A 139 -12.44 -23.32 5.13
C ILE A 139 -11.22 -23.66 4.27
N ARG A 140 -10.69 -24.88 4.39
CA ARG A 140 -9.49 -25.33 3.67
C ARG A 140 -9.57 -25.12 2.16
N ALA A 141 -10.67 -25.51 1.53
CA ALA A 141 -10.85 -25.36 0.08
C ALA A 141 -10.86 -23.89 -0.37
N LYS A 142 -11.36 -22.97 0.47
CA LYS A 142 -11.34 -21.52 0.17
C LYS A 142 -9.93 -20.95 0.29
N LEU A 143 -9.13 -21.44 1.24
CA LEU A 143 -7.73 -21.05 1.40
C LEU A 143 -6.89 -21.48 0.19
N GLU A 144 -7.13 -22.67 -0.36
CA GLU A 144 -6.45 -23.17 -1.57
C GLU A 144 -6.81 -22.33 -2.82
N GLY A 145 -8.06 -21.88 -2.95
CA GLY A 145 -8.54 -21.09 -4.10
C GLY A 145 -8.27 -19.58 -4.05
N SER A 146 -7.93 -19.03 -2.87
CA SER A 146 -7.80 -17.57 -2.67
C SER A 146 -6.57 -16.96 -3.37
N TYR A 147 -5.54 -17.76 -3.68
CA TYR A 147 -4.35 -17.31 -4.42
C TYR A 147 -4.67 -16.84 -5.85
N ALA A 148 -5.77 -17.29 -6.46
CA ALA A 148 -6.12 -16.94 -7.84
C ALA A 148 -6.81 -15.57 -8.01
N LEU A 149 -7.16 -14.89 -6.90
CA LEU A 149 -7.94 -13.65 -6.91
C LEU A 149 -7.14 -12.38 -6.58
N GLU A 150 -5.84 -12.50 -6.27
CA GLU A 150 -5.04 -11.37 -5.79
C GLU A 150 -4.86 -10.23 -6.81
N ASP A 151 -5.08 -10.46 -8.11
CA ASP A 151 -4.83 -9.44 -9.13
C ASP A 151 -6.02 -8.54 -9.51
N ASN A 152 -7.27 -8.83 -9.10
CA ASN A 152 -8.44 -8.21 -9.74
C ASN A 152 -9.28 -7.24 -8.91
N GLN A 153 -8.97 -6.99 -7.64
CA GLN A 153 -9.69 -5.97 -6.87
C GLN A 153 -8.97 -4.63 -6.91
N VAL A 154 -9.17 -3.92 -8.02
CA VAL A 154 -8.82 -2.50 -8.15
C VAL A 154 -9.54 -1.73 -7.03
N ASN A 155 -8.77 -1.26 -6.04
CA ASN A 155 -9.29 -0.50 -4.92
C ASN A 155 -9.79 0.87 -5.42
N GLN A 156 -11.11 0.99 -5.62
CA GLN A 156 -11.75 2.19 -6.21
C GLN A 156 -11.42 3.48 -5.45
N LEU A 157 -11.19 3.42 -4.13
CA LEU A 157 -10.78 4.56 -3.31
C LEU A 157 -9.35 5.03 -3.60
N ASN A 158 -8.45 4.11 -3.98
CA ASN A 158 -7.10 4.46 -4.39
C ASN A 158 -7.10 5.06 -5.79
N VAL A 159 -7.97 4.56 -6.69
CA VAL A 159 -8.12 5.11 -8.05
C VAL A 159 -8.68 6.53 -8.01
N SER A 160 -9.68 6.80 -7.17
CA SER A 160 -10.25 8.15 -7.05
C SER A 160 -9.22 9.15 -6.51
N ARG A 161 -8.53 8.79 -5.42
CA ARG A 161 -7.46 9.63 -4.84
C ARG A 161 -6.31 9.87 -5.80
N LEU A 162 -5.89 8.84 -6.54
CA LEU A 162 -4.86 8.98 -7.57
C LEU A 162 -5.32 9.91 -8.70
N SER A 163 -6.57 9.76 -9.15
CA SER A 163 -7.15 10.59 -10.21
C SER A 163 -7.24 12.05 -9.79
N GLU A 164 -7.68 12.33 -8.57
CA GLU A 164 -7.73 13.70 -8.01
C GLU A 164 -6.33 14.33 -7.95
N ASN A 165 -5.34 13.59 -7.45
CA ASN A 165 -3.96 14.06 -7.39
C ASN A 165 -3.36 14.33 -8.77
N LEU A 166 -3.65 13.48 -9.76
CA LEU A 166 -3.21 13.67 -11.15
C LEU A 166 -3.83 14.94 -11.76
N LEU A 167 -5.12 15.18 -11.54
CA LEU A 167 -5.80 16.38 -12.06
C LEU A 167 -5.30 17.68 -11.41
N GLN A 168 -4.83 17.64 -10.17
CA GLN A 168 -4.26 18.80 -9.47
C GLN A 168 -2.78 19.07 -9.82
N THR A 169 -2.14 18.19 -10.58
CA THR A 169 -0.73 18.34 -10.93
C THR A 169 -0.55 19.48 -11.93
N ARG A 170 0.27 20.47 -11.56
CA ARG A 170 0.61 21.59 -12.44
C ARG A 170 1.64 21.13 -13.47
N MET A 171 1.35 21.34 -14.75
CA MET A 171 2.27 21.08 -15.84
C MET A 171 2.57 22.36 -16.61
N GLU A 172 3.82 22.51 -17.03
CA GLU A 172 4.22 23.61 -17.91
C GLU A 172 3.73 23.37 -19.34
N LEU A 173 3.20 24.41 -19.97
CA LEU A 173 2.68 24.37 -21.33
C LEU A 173 3.48 25.34 -22.19
N CYS A 174 4.25 24.82 -23.14
CA CYS A 174 5.11 25.59 -24.02
C CYS A 174 4.61 25.49 -25.46
N VAL A 175 4.34 26.64 -26.08
CA VAL A 175 4.03 26.73 -27.51
C VAL A 175 5.30 27.11 -28.24
N GLN A 176 5.76 26.25 -29.13
CA GLN A 176 6.95 26.49 -29.91
C GLN A 176 6.58 27.24 -31.20
N LEU A 177 6.99 28.50 -31.29
CA LEU A 177 6.72 29.38 -32.43
C LEU A 177 7.56 29.05 -33.68
N GLY A 178 8.66 28.34 -33.49
CA GLY A 178 9.57 27.89 -34.54
C GLY A 178 10.97 27.66 -33.99
N GLU A 179 11.87 27.16 -34.83
CA GLU A 179 13.29 26.99 -34.57
C GLU A 179 14.08 27.84 -35.56
N SER A 180 15.31 28.18 -35.23
CA SER A 180 16.21 28.87 -36.16
C SER A 180 17.63 28.41 -35.93
N ARG A 181 18.38 28.23 -37.02
CA ARG A 181 19.81 27.91 -36.97
C ARG A 181 20.60 29.15 -37.32
N ILE A 182 21.40 29.62 -36.37
CA ILE A 182 22.26 30.80 -36.54
C ILE A 182 23.70 30.45 -36.15
N ALA A 183 24.67 31.05 -36.83
CA ALA A 183 26.07 30.92 -36.46
C ALA A 183 26.33 31.55 -35.09
N LEU A 184 27.15 30.91 -34.25
CA LEU A 184 27.46 31.37 -32.89
C LEU A 184 27.97 32.82 -32.85
N ARG A 185 28.80 33.22 -33.82
CA ARG A 185 29.31 34.60 -33.94
C ARG A 185 28.19 35.64 -34.15
N LYS A 186 27.11 35.26 -34.84
CA LYS A 186 25.94 36.13 -35.06
C LYS A 186 25.07 36.19 -33.81
N PHE A 187 24.89 35.05 -33.12
CA PHE A 187 24.17 34.98 -31.85
C PHE A 187 24.77 35.91 -30.78
N LEU A 188 26.11 35.90 -30.64
CA LEU A 188 26.82 36.77 -29.67
C LEU A 188 26.71 38.27 -29.98
N LYS A 189 26.27 38.65 -31.19
CA LYS A 189 26.14 40.04 -31.65
C LYS A 189 24.69 40.51 -31.76
N LEU A 190 23.72 39.70 -31.35
CA LEU A 190 22.30 40.06 -31.44
C LEU A 190 21.99 41.29 -30.59
N GLN A 191 21.24 42.23 -31.16
CA GLN A 191 20.76 43.42 -30.50
C GLN A 191 19.23 43.53 -30.59
N VAL A 192 18.64 44.32 -29.69
CA VAL A 192 17.20 44.62 -29.74
C VAL A 192 16.89 45.31 -31.06
N GLY A 193 16.01 44.70 -31.86
CA GLY A 193 15.66 45.15 -33.21
C GLY A 193 16.11 44.19 -34.32
N ASP A 194 16.94 43.21 -34.01
CA ASP A 194 17.35 42.18 -34.98
C ASP A 194 16.21 41.20 -35.28
N ASN A 195 15.98 40.92 -36.57
CA ASN A 195 14.98 39.96 -37.02
C ASN A 195 15.57 38.55 -37.11
N LEU A 196 14.96 37.61 -36.38
CA LEU A 196 15.27 36.19 -36.47
C LEU A 196 14.24 35.49 -37.35
N LEU A 197 14.69 34.93 -38.47
CA LEU A 197 13.84 34.11 -39.32
C LEU A 197 13.68 32.73 -38.67
N LEU A 198 12.45 32.35 -38.37
CA LEU A 198 12.09 31.03 -37.84
C LEU A 198 11.74 30.08 -38.99
N ASP A 199 11.94 28.78 -38.79
CA ASP A 199 11.63 27.70 -39.73
C ASP A 199 10.16 27.24 -39.67
N GLN A 200 9.25 28.18 -39.39
CA GLN A 200 7.83 27.92 -39.23
C GLN A 200 7.03 28.88 -40.10
N ASP A 201 6.11 28.32 -40.89
CA ASP A 201 5.18 29.10 -41.68
C ASP A 201 4.11 29.77 -40.80
N GLN A 202 3.70 30.99 -41.16
CA GLN A 202 2.69 31.76 -40.41
C GLN A 202 1.32 31.07 -40.41
N GLU A 203 0.99 30.38 -41.50
CA GLU A 203 -0.23 29.60 -41.65
C GLU A 203 -0.06 28.15 -41.18
N GLY A 204 1.13 27.77 -40.73
CA GLY A 204 1.43 26.41 -40.27
C GLY A 204 0.97 26.15 -38.83
N ALA A 205 0.58 24.91 -38.54
CA ALA A 205 0.21 24.51 -37.19
C ALA A 205 1.43 24.51 -36.25
N LEU A 206 1.30 25.18 -35.10
CA LEU A 206 2.30 25.28 -34.06
C LEU A 206 2.31 24.05 -33.17
N LYS A 207 3.51 23.69 -32.69
CA LYS A 207 3.74 22.55 -31.80
C LYS A 207 3.54 22.96 -30.35
N VAL A 208 2.69 22.23 -29.63
CA VAL A 208 2.42 22.48 -28.21
C VAL A 208 2.97 21.33 -27.37
N LYS A 209 3.92 21.67 -26.51
CA LYS A 209 4.55 20.74 -25.59
C LYS A 209 3.96 20.93 -24.20
N VAL A 210 3.63 19.81 -23.56
CA VAL A 210 3.29 19.75 -22.13
C VAL A 210 4.52 19.16 -21.44
N GLY A 211 5.21 19.97 -20.64
CA GLY A 211 6.61 19.71 -20.27
C GLY A 211 7.47 19.63 -21.53
N ASN A 212 8.15 18.49 -21.72
CA ASN A 212 9.01 18.27 -22.90
C ASN A 212 8.39 17.33 -23.96
N VAL A 213 7.10 16.98 -23.83
CA VAL A 213 6.42 16.04 -24.72
C VAL A 213 5.43 16.78 -25.62
N LEU A 214 5.55 16.57 -26.93
CA LEU A 214 4.60 17.09 -27.91
C LEU A 214 3.23 16.42 -27.72
N LYS A 215 2.20 17.23 -27.43
CA LYS A 215 0.84 16.73 -27.13
C LYS A 215 -0.24 17.31 -28.02
N PHE A 216 -0.07 18.54 -28.51
CA PHE A 216 -1.06 19.18 -29.36
C PHE A 216 -0.43 19.88 -30.55
N ARG A 217 -1.25 20.09 -31.58
CA ARG A 217 -1.00 21.08 -32.63
C ARG A 217 -2.14 22.07 -32.68
N GLY A 218 -1.82 23.32 -33.00
CA GLY A 218 -2.81 24.38 -33.00
C GLY A 218 -2.35 25.64 -33.71
N PHE A 219 -3.26 26.60 -33.86
CA PHE A 219 -2.99 27.87 -34.51
C PHE A 219 -3.00 29.00 -33.50
N GLN A 220 -2.06 29.93 -33.65
CA GLN A 220 -2.04 31.16 -32.86
C GLN A 220 -3.20 32.07 -33.24
N GLY A 221 -3.70 32.82 -32.27
CA GLY A 221 -4.76 33.79 -32.46
C GLY A 221 -4.87 34.72 -31.27
N ALA A 222 -5.94 35.53 -31.26
CA ALA A 222 -6.27 36.38 -30.14
C ALA A 222 -7.67 36.03 -29.63
N TYR A 223 -7.82 35.88 -28.32
CA TYR A 223 -9.11 35.69 -27.67
C TYR A 223 -9.28 36.72 -26.57
N LYS A 224 -10.32 37.55 -26.66
CA LYS A 224 -10.61 38.64 -25.71
C LYS A 224 -9.40 39.56 -25.46
N GLY A 225 -8.68 39.95 -26.52
CA GLY A 225 -7.54 40.85 -26.43
C GLY A 225 -6.25 40.25 -25.85
N LYS A 226 -6.21 38.93 -25.62
CA LYS A 226 -5.02 38.20 -25.18
C LYS A 226 -4.57 37.21 -26.25
N ASN A 227 -3.26 36.97 -26.32
CA ASN A 227 -2.70 35.91 -27.16
C ASN A 227 -3.29 34.56 -26.72
N ALA A 228 -3.79 33.80 -27.68
CA ALA A 228 -4.44 32.53 -27.46
C ALA A 228 -3.97 31.52 -28.51
N LEU A 229 -4.09 30.24 -28.18
CA LEU A 229 -3.82 29.16 -29.12
C LEU A 229 -5.07 28.30 -29.26
N LYS A 230 -5.53 28.12 -30.50
CA LYS A 230 -6.62 27.19 -30.81
C LYS A 230 -6.03 25.81 -31.08
N ILE A 231 -6.31 24.86 -30.20
CA ILE A 231 -5.94 23.45 -30.39
C ILE A 231 -6.80 22.86 -31.51
N THR A 232 -6.15 22.26 -32.52
CA THR A 232 -6.83 21.61 -33.64
C THR A 232 -6.61 20.10 -33.65
N GLU A 233 -5.47 19.64 -33.14
CA GLU A 233 -5.11 18.23 -33.15
C GLU A 233 -4.55 17.79 -31.79
N LEU A 234 -5.02 16.64 -31.31
CA LEU A 234 -4.48 15.94 -30.16
C LEU A 234 -3.53 14.83 -30.65
N ILE A 235 -2.27 14.90 -30.26
CA ILE A 235 -1.28 13.88 -30.58
C ILE A 235 -1.33 12.81 -29.49
N LYS A 236 -1.83 11.63 -29.86
CA LYS A 236 -1.78 10.46 -28.99
C LYS A 236 -0.32 10.01 -28.81
N PRO A 237 0.11 9.70 -27.57
CA PRO A 237 1.40 9.05 -27.38
C PRO A 237 1.41 7.71 -28.13
N LYS A 238 2.56 7.29 -28.64
CA LYS A 238 2.73 5.90 -29.10
C LYS A 238 2.49 4.98 -27.91
N ASP A 239 1.74 3.89 -28.12
CA ASP A 239 1.49 2.91 -27.06
C ASP A 239 2.82 2.41 -26.52
N ARG A 240 3.01 2.63 -25.21
CA ARG A 240 4.24 2.28 -24.49
C ARG A 240 4.28 0.80 -24.11
N PHE A 241 3.14 0.12 -24.24
CA PHE A 241 2.97 -1.30 -23.99
C PHE A 241 2.10 -1.85 -25.11
N THR A 242 2.67 -2.72 -25.94
CA THR A 242 1.87 -3.69 -26.69
C THR A 242 1.48 -4.73 -25.66
N ASP A 243 0.18 -4.90 -25.42
CA ASP A 243 -0.29 -5.99 -24.56
C ASP A 243 0.23 -7.29 -25.16
N ALA A 244 0.93 -8.11 -24.36
CA ALA A 244 1.49 -9.39 -24.82
C ALA A 244 0.41 -10.39 -25.29
N LEU A 245 -0.86 -10.03 -25.14
CA LEU A 245 -2.05 -10.81 -25.52
C LEU A 245 -2.75 -10.29 -26.79
N GLU A 246 -2.33 -9.16 -27.38
CA GLU A 246 -2.93 -8.67 -28.64
C GLU A 246 -2.36 -9.33 -29.91
N ASN A 247 -1.34 -10.18 -29.77
CA ASN A 247 -0.68 -10.87 -30.89
C ASN A 247 -1.31 -12.23 -31.25
N SER A 248 -2.64 -12.37 -31.21
CA SER A 248 -3.30 -13.60 -31.70
C SER A 248 -4.52 -13.35 -32.57
N SER A 249 -4.49 -12.33 -33.42
CA SER A 249 -5.43 -12.22 -34.55
C SER A 249 -4.98 -11.21 -35.60
N GLU A 250 -3.87 -11.49 -36.28
CA GLU A 250 -3.77 -11.10 -37.69
C GLU A 250 -4.21 -12.30 -38.54
N PRO A 251 -5.24 -12.17 -39.38
CA PRO A 251 -5.55 -13.21 -40.36
C PRO A 251 -4.42 -13.23 -41.40
N SER A 252 -3.83 -14.40 -41.60
CA SER A 252 -2.90 -14.64 -42.69
C SER A 252 -3.57 -14.38 -44.04
N SER A 253 -3.42 -13.17 -44.58
CA SER A 253 -3.63 -12.91 -46.00
C SER A 253 -2.31 -13.11 -46.73
N SER A 254 -2.15 -14.34 -47.26
CA SER A 254 -1.57 -14.69 -48.57
C SER A 254 -0.37 -13.90 -49.10
N GLU A 255 0.75 -14.61 -49.27
CA GLU A 255 1.35 -14.89 -50.59
C GLU A 255 1.75 -16.38 -50.66
#